data_AF-A0A5J4Q164-F1
#
_entry.id   AF-A0A5J4Q164-F1
#
_cell.length_a   1.000
_cell.length_b   1.000
_cell.length_c   1.000
_cell.angle_alpha   90.00
_cell.angle_beta   90.00
_cell.angle_gamma   90.00
#
_symmetry.space_group_name_H-M   'P 1'
#
loop_
_entity.id
_entity.type
_entity.pdbx_description
1 polymer ?
#
loop_
_entity_poly.entity_id
_entity_poly.type
_entity_poly.pdbx_seq_one_letter_code
_entity_poly.pdbx_strand_id
1 'polypeptide(L)'
;PDELRQFECPLCEANSTAYGKYLKAIEVGNDFEKKQFSEISLRFKANDCYIVRVIDRDHEEDGPKFWRINAHTKKKDGLYDQIMSIYNGRLEETKDSPNPTNIFDLETGKDLKITVTRVENNKKTSTIMDCGEKTPLHADEETAIKWLENNEVKWYEAYSVKAYEYLQIVGEGKVPFFDKKENVWITEEAWREKYQKSRVSDNDLKDALNGGVAVNIPNKDYVAPTTAPITENKATTTTAPTTKVVTKVDEIPVENAGTVEGTGTEEIKVEDMD
;
A
#
# COMPACT_ATOMS: atom_id res chain seq x y z
N PRO A 1 -18.68 9.02 1.42
CA PRO A 1 -17.56 8.77 2.36
C PRO A 1 -17.93 8.98 3.84
N ASP A 2 -18.83 9.92 4.15
CA ASP A 2 -19.26 10.22 5.53
C ASP A 2 -20.22 9.20 6.17
N GLU A 3 -20.79 8.27 5.41
CA GLU A 3 -21.64 7.19 5.95
C GLU A 3 -20.84 6.03 6.58
N LEU A 4 -19.51 5.99 6.40
CA LEU A 4 -18.65 4.95 7.00
C LEU A 4 -18.29 5.21 8.47
N ARG A 5 -18.72 6.34 9.04
CA ARG A 5 -18.42 6.74 10.43
C ARG A 5 -19.41 6.24 11.48
N GLN A 6 -20.43 5.47 11.10
CA GLN A 6 -21.48 5.01 12.01
C GLN A 6 -21.23 3.65 12.67
N PHE A 7 -20.13 2.96 12.35
CA PHE A 7 -19.83 1.64 12.91
C PHE A 7 -18.75 1.74 13.99
N GLU A 8 -19.07 1.30 15.20
CA GLU A 8 -18.11 1.12 16.28
C GLU A 8 -17.03 0.12 15.84
N CYS A 9 -15.74 0.45 16.02
CA CYS A 9 -14.66 -0.40 15.54
C CYS A 9 -14.44 -1.58 16.52
N PRO A 10 -14.62 -2.85 16.08
CA PRO A 10 -14.46 -4.02 16.97
C PRO A 10 -13.06 -4.14 17.56
N LEU A 11 -12.04 -3.74 16.79
CA LEU A 11 -10.65 -3.78 17.24
C LEU A 11 -10.37 -2.68 18.28
N CYS A 12 -11.01 -1.52 18.17
CA CYS A 12 -10.89 -0.45 19.16
C CYS A 12 -11.53 -0.86 20.49
N GLU A 13 -12.66 -1.56 20.45
CA GLU A 13 -13.31 -2.11 21.65
C GLU A 13 -12.44 -3.21 22.31
N ALA A 14 -11.89 -4.12 21.50
CA ALA A 14 -10.97 -5.14 21.98
C ALA A 14 -9.70 -4.51 22.60
N ASN A 15 -9.16 -3.46 21.98
CA ASN A 15 -8.02 -2.70 22.49
C ASN A 15 -8.34 -2.03 23.84
N SER A 16 -9.44 -1.29 23.94
CA SER A 16 -9.80 -0.55 25.16
C SER A 16 -10.08 -1.49 26.32
N THR A 17 -10.75 -2.62 26.05
CA THR A 17 -11.01 -3.68 27.03
C THR A 17 -9.71 -4.31 27.53
N ALA A 18 -8.79 -4.67 26.62
CA ALA A 18 -7.49 -5.22 27.00
C ALA A 18 -6.65 -4.21 27.79
N TYR A 19 -6.67 -2.94 27.39
CA TYR A 19 -5.96 -1.88 28.08
C TYR A 19 -6.51 -1.62 29.50
N GLY A 20 -7.83 -1.66 29.68
CA GLY A 20 -8.45 -1.58 31.00
C GLY A 20 -8.06 -2.74 31.93
N LYS A 21 -7.96 -3.97 31.40
CA LYS A 21 -7.46 -5.13 32.15
C LYS A 21 -5.97 -5.01 32.47
N TYR A 22 -5.18 -4.47 31.55
CA TYR A 22 -3.77 -4.17 31.77
C TYR A 22 -3.57 -3.19 32.94
N LEU A 23 -4.36 -2.12 33.03
CA LEU A 23 -4.30 -1.17 34.16
C LEU A 23 -4.64 -1.84 35.49
N LYS A 24 -5.69 -2.66 35.54
CA LYS A 24 -6.06 -3.42 36.74
C LYS A 24 -4.96 -4.40 37.17
N ALA A 25 -4.31 -5.08 36.22
CA ALA A 25 -3.20 -5.98 36.52
C ALA A 25 -1.99 -5.24 37.12
N ILE A 26 -1.75 -3.98 36.73
CA ILE A 26 -0.74 -3.13 37.36
C ILE A 26 -1.11 -2.80 38.80
N GLU A 27 -2.36 -2.42 39.05
CA GLU A 27 -2.84 -2.09 40.40
C GLU A 27 -2.74 -3.27 41.37
N VAL A 28 -3.04 -4.48 40.90
CA VAL A 28 -2.99 -5.72 41.67
C VAL A 28 -1.56 -6.28 41.80
N GLY A 29 -0.62 -5.84 40.95
CA GLY A 29 0.75 -6.34 40.93
C GLY A 29 0.92 -7.72 40.28
N ASN A 30 0.03 -8.10 39.36
CA ASN A 30 0.11 -9.37 38.63
C ASN A 30 0.93 -9.22 37.33
N ASP A 31 2.19 -9.64 37.37
CA ASP A 31 3.12 -9.53 36.24
C ASP A 31 2.74 -10.38 35.01
N PHE A 32 2.05 -11.51 35.22
CA PHE A 32 1.64 -12.39 34.11
C PHE A 32 0.53 -11.75 33.28
N GLU A 33 -0.55 -11.34 33.94
CA GLU A 33 -1.68 -10.66 33.30
C GLU A 33 -1.27 -9.34 32.66
N LYS A 34 -0.38 -8.59 33.33
CA LYS A 34 0.20 -7.36 32.78
C LYS A 34 0.85 -7.60 31.41
N LYS A 35 1.66 -8.65 31.26
CA LYS A 35 2.30 -8.97 29.98
C LYS A 35 1.29 -9.38 28.92
N GLN A 36 0.35 -10.26 29.27
CA GLN A 36 -0.68 -10.73 28.33
C GLN A 36 -1.56 -9.60 27.82
N PHE A 37 -2.12 -8.78 28.71
CA PHE A 37 -3.01 -7.69 28.31
C PHE A 37 -2.27 -6.55 27.62
N SER A 38 -0.99 -6.31 27.96
CA SER A 38 -0.14 -5.39 27.21
C SER A 38 0.03 -5.82 25.75
N GLU A 39 0.38 -7.09 25.51
CA GLU A 39 0.55 -7.62 24.15
C GLU A 39 -0.74 -7.53 23.33
N ILE A 40 -1.87 -7.93 23.91
CA ILE A 40 -3.18 -7.86 23.26
C ILE A 40 -3.55 -6.42 22.92
N SER A 41 -3.35 -5.48 23.87
CA SER A 41 -3.64 -4.07 23.63
C SER A 41 -2.77 -3.49 22.52
N LEU A 42 -1.46 -3.77 22.50
CA LEU A 42 -0.55 -3.28 21.47
C LEU A 42 -0.91 -3.83 20.08
N ARG A 43 -1.41 -5.07 20.00
CA ARG A 43 -1.80 -5.70 18.74
C ARG A 43 -3.00 -5.03 18.08
N PHE A 44 -4.00 -4.61 18.86
CA PHE A 44 -5.22 -3.98 18.37
C PHE A 44 -5.18 -2.46 18.39
N LYS A 45 -4.03 -1.87 18.74
CA LYS A 45 -3.86 -0.43 18.74
C LYS A 45 -3.97 0.10 17.30
N ALA A 46 -4.90 1.04 17.11
CA ALA A 46 -4.98 1.81 15.87
C ALA A 46 -3.69 2.63 15.67
N ASN A 47 -3.14 2.55 14.46
CA ASN A 47 -1.99 3.35 14.05
C ASN A 47 -2.41 4.21 12.86
N ASP A 48 -2.14 5.51 12.97
CA ASP A 48 -2.42 6.44 11.88
C ASP A 48 -1.44 6.17 10.73
N CYS A 49 -1.92 6.34 9.50
CA CYS A 49 -1.11 6.24 8.30
C CYS A 49 -1.60 7.22 7.25
N TYR A 50 -0.69 7.64 6.39
CA TYR A 50 -0.96 8.47 5.24
C TYR A 50 -0.80 7.64 3.99
N ILE A 51 -1.70 7.83 3.04
CA ILE A 51 -1.58 7.26 1.71
C ILE A 51 -1.25 8.41 0.77
N VAL A 52 -0.13 8.29 0.08
CA VAL A 52 0.35 9.29 -0.88
C VAL A 52 0.37 8.70 -2.28
N ARG A 53 0.01 9.52 -3.25
CA ARG A 53 0.18 9.21 -4.67
C ARG A 53 1.59 9.65 -5.06
N VAL A 54 2.34 8.74 -5.68
CA VAL A 54 3.74 8.98 -6.07
C VAL A 54 3.99 8.48 -7.48
N ILE A 55 5.02 9.02 -8.11
CA ILE A 55 5.53 8.58 -9.41
C ILE A 55 6.97 8.12 -9.18
N ASP A 56 7.33 7.01 -9.81
CA ASP A 56 8.67 6.46 -9.76
C ASP A 56 9.47 7.02 -10.94
N ARG A 57 10.49 7.83 -10.66
CA ARG A 57 11.33 8.46 -11.71
C ARG A 57 12.13 7.45 -12.53
N ASP A 58 12.45 6.29 -11.95
CA ASP A 58 13.19 5.25 -12.66
C ASP A 58 12.26 4.37 -13.52
N HIS A 59 10.95 4.42 -13.28
CA HIS A 59 9.93 3.61 -13.96
C HIS A 59 8.63 4.41 -14.18
N GLU A 60 8.71 5.46 -14.99
CA GLU A 60 7.57 6.35 -15.27
C GLU A 60 6.46 5.66 -16.08
N GLU A 61 6.77 4.58 -16.80
CA GLU A 61 5.82 3.79 -17.59
C GLU A 61 4.74 3.09 -16.75
N ASP A 62 5.02 2.81 -15.48
CA ASP A 62 4.06 2.22 -14.54
C ASP A 62 2.97 3.22 -14.14
N GLY A 63 3.23 4.52 -14.33
CA GLY A 63 2.36 5.60 -13.93
C GLY A 63 2.24 5.77 -12.40
N PRO A 64 1.17 6.45 -11.93
CA PRO A 64 1.02 6.80 -10.53
C PRO A 64 0.79 5.56 -9.62
N LYS A 65 1.51 5.51 -8.49
CA LYS A 65 1.44 4.45 -7.48
C LYS A 65 0.94 4.99 -6.14
N PHE A 66 0.39 4.12 -5.28
CA PHE A 66 -0.05 4.47 -3.92
C PHE A 66 0.89 3.91 -2.85
N TRP A 67 1.52 4.79 -2.09
CA TRP A 67 2.39 4.39 -1.00
C TRP A 67 1.73 4.65 0.34
N ARG A 68 1.77 3.63 1.23
CA ARG A 68 1.33 3.76 2.61
C ARG A 68 2.52 4.11 3.50
N ILE A 69 2.43 5.26 4.15
CA ILE A 69 3.43 5.76 5.08
C ILE A 69 2.81 5.74 6.48
N ASN A 70 3.50 5.15 7.46
CA ASN A 70 3.04 5.21 8.84
C ASN A 70 3.16 6.66 9.36
N ALA A 71 2.15 7.12 10.08
CA ALA A 71 2.19 8.42 10.72
C ALA A 71 3.24 8.46 11.84
N HIS A 72 3.43 9.66 12.40
CA HIS A 72 4.40 10.00 13.44
C HIS A 72 4.69 8.83 14.39
N THR A 73 5.95 8.40 14.35
CA THR A 73 6.50 7.50 15.35
C THR A 73 6.82 8.30 16.61
N LYS A 74 6.76 7.65 17.78
CA LYS A 74 7.09 8.30 19.07
C LYS A 74 8.48 8.95 19.08
N LYS A 75 9.38 8.49 18.22
CA LYS A 75 10.76 8.95 18.11
C LYS A 75 10.98 10.01 17.02
N LYS A 76 9.94 10.42 16.29
CA LYS A 76 10.02 11.30 15.11
C LYS A 76 11.06 10.85 14.06
N ASP A 77 11.37 9.55 14.02
CA ASP A 77 12.28 8.90 13.07
C ASP A 77 11.53 8.30 11.88
N GLY A 78 10.27 8.66 11.69
CA GLY A 78 9.39 8.09 10.69
C GLY A 78 9.64 8.70 9.32
N LEU A 79 9.26 7.97 8.28
CA LEU A 79 9.36 8.44 6.90
C LEU A 79 8.55 9.73 6.69
N TYR A 80 7.35 9.81 7.28
CA TYR A 80 6.52 11.01 7.26
C TYR A 80 7.19 12.20 7.95
N ASP A 81 7.79 11.97 9.13
CA ASP A 81 8.51 13.01 9.87
C ASP A 81 9.66 13.58 9.05
N GLN A 82 10.43 12.72 8.38
CA GLN A 82 11.54 13.13 7.51
C GLN A 82 11.04 13.95 6.31
N ILE A 83 9.99 13.50 5.63
CA ILE A 83 9.38 14.23 4.50
C ILE A 83 8.93 15.62 4.95
N MET A 84 8.22 15.71 6.07
CA MET A 84 7.75 16.99 6.60
C MET A 84 8.90 17.87 7.11
N SER A 85 9.97 17.28 7.65
CA SER A 85 11.17 18.01 8.03
C SER A 85 11.86 18.64 6.81
N ILE A 86 11.96 17.91 5.69
CA ILE A 86 12.52 18.43 4.44
C ILE A 86 11.62 19.55 3.91
N TYR A 87 10.31 19.32 3.84
CA TYR A 87 9.33 20.32 3.39
C TYR A 87 9.45 21.62 4.19
N ASN A 88 9.38 21.54 5.52
CA ASN A 88 9.46 22.71 6.39
C ASN A 88 10.83 23.39 6.29
N GLY A 89 11.93 22.63 6.22
CA GLY A 89 13.28 23.18 6.07
C GLY A 89 13.44 23.99 4.78
N ARG A 90 12.98 23.45 3.64
CA ARG A 90 13.03 24.16 2.35
C ARG A 90 12.08 25.36 2.30
N LEU A 91 10.93 25.26 2.94
CA LEU A 91 9.98 26.36 3.06
C LEU A 91 10.58 27.51 3.89
N GLU A 92 11.26 27.21 5.00
CA GLU A 92 11.93 28.20 5.85
C GLU A 92 13.11 28.87 5.13
N GLU A 93 13.95 28.11 4.41
CA GLU A 93 15.08 28.64 3.62
C GLU A 93 14.66 29.67 2.56
N THR A 94 13.44 29.55 2.06
CA THR A 94 12.93 30.37 0.95
C THR A 94 11.75 31.24 1.34
N LYS A 95 11.48 31.39 2.65
CA LYS A 95 10.36 32.15 3.19
C LYS A 95 10.39 33.63 2.80
N ASP A 96 11.59 34.19 2.66
CA ASP A 96 11.81 35.59 2.28
C ASP A 96 11.90 35.79 0.75
N SER A 97 11.85 34.69 -0.02
CA SER A 97 11.81 34.74 -1.48
C SER A 97 10.39 35.05 -1.96
N PRO A 98 10.22 35.81 -3.06
CA PRO A 98 8.90 36.06 -3.64
C PRO A 98 8.13 34.77 -4.02
N ASN A 99 8.84 33.66 -4.24
CA ASN A 99 8.24 32.34 -4.50
C ASN A 99 8.81 31.30 -3.50
N PRO A 100 8.14 31.06 -2.36
CA PRO A 100 8.58 30.07 -1.39
C PRO A 100 8.57 28.67 -2.02
N THR A 101 9.60 27.89 -1.74
CA THR A 101 9.81 26.57 -2.34
C THR A 101 8.87 25.56 -1.71
N ASN A 102 7.97 25.01 -2.53
CA ASN A 102 7.15 23.87 -2.19
C ASN A 102 7.70 22.62 -2.91
N ILE A 103 8.23 21.66 -2.14
CA ILE A 103 8.78 20.43 -2.73
C ILE A 103 7.72 19.50 -3.35
N PHE A 104 6.44 19.68 -3.02
CA PHE A 104 5.32 18.90 -3.57
C PHE A 104 4.61 19.60 -4.73
N ASP A 105 5.17 20.71 -5.21
CA ASP A 105 4.62 21.43 -6.35
C ASP A 105 4.71 20.59 -7.63
N LEU A 106 3.74 20.74 -8.53
CA LEU A 106 3.65 19.91 -9.75
C LEU A 106 4.55 20.43 -10.87
N GLU A 107 4.86 21.72 -10.88
CA GLU A 107 5.67 22.36 -11.93
C GLU A 107 7.09 22.67 -11.45
N THR A 108 7.21 23.05 -10.17
CA THR A 108 8.46 23.54 -9.56
C THR A 108 8.85 22.76 -8.30
N GLY A 109 8.35 21.52 -8.19
CA GLY A 109 8.63 20.60 -7.09
C GLY A 109 10.05 20.05 -7.11
N LYS A 110 10.35 19.19 -6.14
CA LYS A 110 11.63 18.48 -6.07
C LYS A 110 11.41 16.98 -5.88
N ASP A 111 12.26 16.20 -6.52
CA ASP A 111 12.25 14.75 -6.37
C ASP A 111 12.85 14.34 -5.01
N LEU A 112 12.31 13.24 -4.46
CA LEU A 112 12.74 12.67 -3.20
C LEU A 112 13.42 11.33 -3.44
N LYS A 113 14.65 11.18 -2.96
CA LYS A 113 15.37 9.91 -2.99
C LYS A 113 15.17 9.15 -1.70
N ILE A 114 14.64 7.95 -1.81
CA ILE A 114 14.29 7.09 -0.67
C ILE A 114 15.27 5.93 -0.64
N THR A 115 16.09 5.87 0.41
CA THR A 115 17.06 4.79 0.59
C THR A 115 16.58 3.88 1.72
N VAL A 116 16.35 2.59 1.40
CA VAL A 116 15.98 1.57 2.38
C VAL A 116 17.19 0.69 2.67
N THR A 117 17.69 0.75 3.89
CA THR A 117 18.78 -0.08 4.37
C THR A 117 18.27 -1.14 5.35
N ARG A 118 18.92 -2.31 5.35
CA ARG A 118 18.64 -3.39 6.31
C ARG A 118 19.73 -3.37 7.37
N VAL A 119 19.35 -3.08 8.60
CA VAL A 119 20.27 -3.16 9.75
C VAL A 119 20.36 -4.61 10.22
N GLU A 120 21.50 -5.00 10.79
CA GLU A 120 21.86 -6.36 11.23
C GLU A 120 20.77 -7.06 12.09
N ASN A 121 19.91 -6.30 12.77
CA ASN A 121 18.78 -6.82 13.55
C ASN A 121 17.51 -7.11 12.72
N ASN A 122 17.61 -7.32 11.40
CA ASN A 122 16.47 -7.44 10.48
C ASN A 122 15.50 -6.25 10.47
N LYS A 123 15.87 -5.14 11.10
CA LYS A 123 15.09 -3.91 11.09
C LYS A 123 15.42 -3.13 9.82
N LYS A 124 14.41 -2.83 9.02
CA LYS A 124 14.55 -1.94 7.87
C LYS A 124 14.56 -0.50 8.38
N THR A 125 15.55 0.28 7.99
CA THR A 125 15.63 1.72 8.20
C THR A 125 15.52 2.41 6.87
N SER A 126 14.62 3.38 6.78
CA SER A 126 14.43 4.17 5.57
C SER A 126 14.87 5.60 5.86
N THR A 127 15.60 6.19 4.92
CA THR A 127 16.02 7.59 4.97
C THR A 127 15.59 8.27 3.68
N ILE A 128 15.11 9.50 3.79
CA ILE A 128 14.72 10.34 2.66
C ILE A 128 15.64 11.55 2.60
N MET A 129 16.00 11.92 1.37
CA MET A 129 16.72 13.15 1.05
C MET A 129 16.08 13.78 -0.18
N ASP A 130 16.08 15.12 -0.26
CA ASP A 130 15.76 15.78 -1.52
C ASP A 130 16.93 15.65 -2.50
N CYS A 131 16.62 15.46 -3.77
CA CYS A 131 17.62 15.25 -4.82
C CYS A 131 17.28 16.08 -6.05
N GLY A 132 18.31 16.58 -6.72
CA GLY A 132 18.17 17.31 -7.98
C GLY A 132 17.72 18.77 -7.82
N GLU A 133 17.57 19.39 -9.00
CA GLU A 133 16.99 20.72 -9.17
C GLU A 133 15.46 20.63 -9.23
N LYS A 134 14.79 21.79 -9.31
CA LYS A 134 13.33 21.82 -9.42
C LYS A 134 12.92 21.33 -10.80
N THR A 135 12.03 20.34 -10.86
CA THR A 135 11.58 19.73 -12.11
C THR A 135 10.05 19.61 -12.11
N PRO A 136 9.42 19.72 -13.30
CA PRO A 136 8.00 19.43 -13.43
C PRO A 136 7.72 17.94 -13.22
N LEU A 137 6.44 17.61 -13.03
CA LEU A 137 5.96 16.25 -12.81
C LEU A 137 6.40 15.30 -13.92
N HIS A 138 6.36 15.75 -15.17
CA HIS A 138 6.78 15.00 -16.35
C HIS A 138 7.18 15.99 -17.46
N ALA A 139 8.01 15.57 -18.41
CA ALA A 139 8.45 16.43 -19.52
C ALA A 139 7.33 16.73 -20.53
N ASP A 140 6.42 15.78 -20.72
CA ASP A 140 5.21 15.92 -21.54
C ASP A 140 4.00 16.30 -20.67
N GLU A 141 3.37 17.43 -21.01
CA GLU A 141 2.22 17.99 -20.31
C GLU A 141 0.97 17.11 -20.44
N GLU A 142 0.75 16.46 -21.58
CA GLU A 142 -0.42 15.59 -21.77
C GLU A 142 -0.39 14.39 -20.83
N THR A 143 0.78 13.78 -20.66
CA THR A 143 1.00 12.69 -19.71
C THR A 143 0.83 13.17 -18.26
N ALA A 144 1.33 14.35 -17.92
CA ALA A 144 1.15 14.94 -16.59
C ALA A 144 -0.34 15.18 -16.27
N ILE A 145 -1.09 15.77 -17.19
CA ILE A 145 -2.54 15.99 -17.07
C ILE A 145 -3.26 14.66 -16.92
N LYS A 146 -2.94 13.66 -17.77
CA LYS A 146 -3.51 12.32 -17.67
C LYS A 146 -3.30 11.71 -16.29
N TRP A 147 -2.12 11.87 -15.68
CA TRP A 147 -1.87 11.35 -14.34
C TRP A 147 -2.67 12.06 -13.25
N LEU A 148 -2.90 13.36 -13.39
CA LEU A 148 -3.68 14.16 -12.45
C LEU A 148 -5.18 13.85 -12.57
N GLU A 149 -5.70 13.82 -13.80
CA GLU A 149 -7.12 13.60 -14.10
C GLU A 149 -7.55 12.16 -13.92
N ASN A 150 -6.64 11.19 -14.08
CA ASN A 150 -6.95 9.77 -13.88
C ASN A 150 -7.22 9.49 -12.40
N ASN A 151 -8.50 9.62 -12.05
CA ASN A 151 -9.09 9.36 -10.74
C ASN A 151 -9.73 7.95 -10.68
N GLU A 152 -9.50 7.11 -11.70
CA GLU A 152 -10.11 5.79 -11.81
C GLU A 152 -9.58 4.86 -10.71
N VAL A 153 -8.27 4.82 -10.51
CA VAL A 153 -7.66 4.02 -9.46
C VAL A 153 -7.68 4.79 -8.15
N LYS A 154 -8.53 4.36 -7.23
CA LYS A 154 -8.63 4.96 -5.89
C LYS A 154 -7.80 4.16 -4.90
N TRP A 155 -7.27 4.82 -3.89
CA TRP A 155 -6.40 4.18 -2.90
C TRP A 155 -7.03 2.96 -2.21
N TYR A 156 -8.37 2.93 -2.05
CA TYR A 156 -9.07 1.82 -1.40
C TYR A 156 -9.09 0.54 -2.25
N GLU A 157 -8.83 0.65 -3.55
CA GLU A 157 -8.69 -0.51 -4.44
C GLU A 157 -7.31 -1.17 -4.24
N ALA A 158 -6.27 -0.36 -4.03
CA ALA A 158 -4.93 -0.83 -3.67
C ALA A 158 -4.87 -1.37 -2.23
N TYR A 159 -5.61 -0.75 -1.31
CA TYR A 159 -5.67 -1.12 0.09
C TYR A 159 -7.09 -1.55 0.49
N SER A 160 -7.47 -2.77 0.08
CA SER A 160 -8.78 -3.33 0.38
C SER A 160 -9.04 -3.37 1.90
N VAL A 161 -10.11 -2.72 2.34
CA VAL A 161 -10.57 -2.78 3.74
C VAL A 161 -11.18 -4.16 4.00
N LYS A 162 -10.84 -4.76 5.14
CA LYS A 162 -11.43 -6.05 5.53
C LYS A 162 -12.88 -5.87 5.99
N ALA A 163 -13.71 -6.87 5.72
CA ALA A 163 -15.11 -6.88 6.14
C ALA A 163 -15.23 -6.78 7.67
N TYR A 164 -16.32 -6.20 8.16
CA TYR A 164 -16.55 -6.00 9.58
C TYR A 164 -16.58 -7.31 10.38
N GLU A 165 -17.28 -8.33 9.87
CA GLU A 165 -17.37 -9.66 10.48
C GLU A 165 -16.00 -10.30 10.71
N TYR A 166 -15.09 -10.14 9.74
CA TYR A 166 -13.70 -10.57 9.87
C TYR A 166 -13.02 -9.87 11.04
N LEU A 167 -13.17 -8.55 11.14
CA LEU A 167 -12.55 -7.76 12.20
C LEU A 167 -13.13 -8.11 13.58
N GLN A 168 -14.42 -8.41 13.67
CA GLN A 168 -15.07 -8.86 14.89
C GLN A 168 -14.51 -10.20 15.37
N ILE A 169 -14.42 -11.20 14.49
CA ILE A 169 -13.85 -12.52 14.83
C ILE A 169 -12.40 -12.38 15.31
N VAL A 170 -11.61 -11.53 14.64
CA VAL A 170 -10.23 -11.24 15.03
C VAL A 170 -10.16 -10.51 16.38
N GLY A 171 -11.06 -9.55 16.63
CA GLY A 171 -11.16 -8.83 17.90
C GLY A 171 -11.52 -9.75 19.08
N GLU A 172 -12.34 -10.77 18.84
CA GLU A 172 -12.65 -11.84 19.80
C GLU A 172 -11.48 -12.80 20.05
N GLY A 173 -10.39 -12.72 19.26
CA GLY A 173 -9.24 -13.62 19.36
C GLY A 173 -9.47 -14.99 18.72
N LYS A 174 -10.51 -15.15 17.91
CA LYS A 174 -10.83 -16.38 17.17
C LYS A 174 -10.18 -16.37 15.78
N VAL A 175 -10.10 -17.55 15.17
CA VAL A 175 -9.55 -17.71 13.81
C VAL A 175 -10.68 -17.49 12.78
N PRO A 176 -10.59 -16.45 11.94
CA PRO A 176 -11.58 -16.20 10.89
C PRO A 176 -11.42 -17.20 9.75
N PHE A 177 -12.54 -17.76 9.33
CA PHE A 177 -12.65 -18.68 8.19
C PHE A 177 -13.69 -18.15 7.20
N PHE A 178 -13.34 -18.10 5.92
CA PHE A 178 -14.26 -17.62 4.90
C PHE A 178 -15.08 -18.76 4.31
N ASP A 179 -16.40 -18.74 4.53
CA ASP A 179 -17.30 -19.72 3.94
C ASP A 179 -17.63 -19.34 2.50
N LYS A 180 -17.07 -20.06 1.53
CA LYS A 180 -17.31 -19.82 0.09
C LYS A 180 -18.77 -20.05 -0.33
N LYS A 181 -19.57 -20.78 0.46
CA LYS A 181 -20.97 -21.07 0.10
C LYS A 181 -21.90 -19.91 0.46
N GLU A 182 -21.72 -19.36 1.65
CA GLU A 182 -22.53 -18.22 2.14
C GLU A 182 -21.89 -16.87 1.81
N ASN A 183 -20.61 -16.85 1.42
CA ASN A 183 -19.82 -15.65 1.16
C ASN A 183 -19.65 -14.75 2.42
N VAL A 184 -19.59 -15.38 3.60
CA VAL A 184 -19.59 -14.76 4.94
C VAL A 184 -18.37 -15.22 5.74
N TRP A 185 -17.89 -14.37 6.65
CA TRP A 185 -16.83 -14.76 7.60
C TRP A 185 -17.42 -15.43 8.83
N ILE A 186 -16.93 -16.64 9.13
CA ILE A 186 -17.33 -17.42 10.30
C ILE A 186 -16.10 -17.84 11.11
N THR A 187 -16.30 -18.31 12.33
CA THR A 187 -15.22 -18.87 13.13
C THR A 187 -14.84 -20.26 12.61
N GLU A 188 -13.59 -20.66 12.79
CA GLU A 188 -13.15 -22.03 12.46
C GLU A 188 -14.02 -23.09 13.16
N GLU A 189 -14.39 -22.87 14.42
CA GLU A 189 -15.28 -23.75 15.18
C GLU A 189 -16.65 -23.89 14.50
N ALA A 190 -17.29 -22.77 14.13
CA ALA A 190 -18.59 -22.79 13.44
C ALA A 190 -18.50 -23.48 12.07
N TRP A 191 -17.39 -23.28 11.35
CA TRP A 191 -17.15 -23.98 10.08
C TRP A 191 -17.03 -25.49 10.29
N ARG A 192 -16.28 -25.92 11.31
CA ARG A 192 -16.14 -27.34 11.67
C ARG A 192 -17.49 -27.93 12.08
N GLU A 193 -18.29 -27.23 12.85
CA GLU A 193 -19.62 -27.72 13.22
C GLU A 193 -20.56 -27.87 12.02
N LYS A 194 -20.54 -26.91 11.08
CA LYS A 194 -21.42 -26.91 9.90
C LYS A 194 -21.03 -27.98 8.88
N TYR A 195 -19.73 -28.17 8.64
CA TYR A 195 -19.24 -29.01 7.52
C TYR A 195 -18.43 -30.25 7.92
N GLN A 196 -17.91 -30.32 9.14
CA GLN A 196 -17.20 -31.50 9.62
C GLN A 196 -18.18 -32.53 10.20
N LYS A 197 -19.24 -32.10 10.91
CA LYS A 197 -20.26 -33.02 11.45
C LYS A 197 -21.12 -33.67 10.36
N SER A 198 -21.41 -32.96 9.26
CA SER A 198 -22.16 -33.50 8.10
C SER A 198 -21.38 -34.52 7.26
N ARG A 199 -20.03 -34.50 7.30
CA ARG A 199 -19.22 -35.57 6.69
C ARG A 199 -19.26 -36.87 7.50
N VAL A 200 -19.53 -36.82 8.80
CA VAL A 200 -19.60 -38.03 9.64
C VAL A 200 -20.93 -38.77 9.44
N SER A 201 -22.04 -38.05 9.21
CA SER A 201 -23.35 -38.70 8.96
C SER A 201 -23.47 -39.36 7.58
N ASP A 202 -22.70 -38.94 6.58
CA ASP A 202 -22.74 -39.53 5.23
C ASP A 202 -21.85 -40.78 5.10
N ASN A 203 -20.87 -40.95 5.98
CA ASN A 203 -20.02 -42.15 6.01
C ASN A 203 -20.68 -43.30 6.79
N ASP A 204 -21.44 -43.01 7.84
CA ASP A 204 -22.17 -44.04 8.60
C ASP A 204 -23.30 -44.70 7.79
N LEU A 205 -23.80 -44.05 6.73
CA LEU A 205 -24.80 -44.65 5.82
C LEU A 205 -24.19 -45.55 4.72
N LYS A 206 -22.87 -45.48 4.50
CA LYS A 206 -22.16 -46.31 3.50
C LYS A 206 -21.50 -47.54 4.12
N ASP A 207 -21.19 -47.49 5.42
CA ASP A 207 -20.59 -48.61 6.14
C ASP A 207 -21.62 -49.67 6.60
N ALA A 208 -22.92 -49.38 6.51
CA ALA A 208 -23.98 -50.36 6.78
C ALA A 208 -24.33 -51.26 5.57
N LEU A 209 -23.73 -51.04 4.39
CA LEU A 209 -24.20 -51.72 3.17
C LEU A 209 -23.14 -52.32 2.23
N ASN A 210 -21.82 -52.23 2.46
CA ASN A 210 -20.89 -53.05 1.67
C ASN A 210 -19.59 -53.34 2.42
N GLY A 211 -19.33 -54.63 2.58
CA GLY A 211 -18.11 -55.14 3.17
C GLY A 211 -16.84 -54.71 2.42
N GLY A 212 -15.84 -54.34 3.22
CA GLY A 212 -14.41 -54.52 2.96
C GLY A 212 -13.88 -54.13 1.58
N VAL A 213 -13.56 -52.85 1.38
CA VAL A 213 -12.42 -52.44 0.54
C VAL A 213 -11.81 -51.16 1.13
N ALA A 214 -10.52 -51.16 1.40
CA ALA A 214 -9.79 -49.97 1.81
C ALA A 214 -9.80 -48.93 0.67
N VAL A 215 -10.53 -47.83 0.85
CA VAL A 215 -10.49 -46.69 -0.06
C VAL A 215 -9.52 -45.67 0.49
N ASN A 216 -8.40 -45.51 -0.23
CA ASN A 216 -7.44 -44.43 -0.04
C ASN A 216 -8.11 -43.11 -0.49
N ILE A 217 -8.41 -42.21 0.44
CA ILE A 217 -9.04 -40.91 0.13
C ILE A 217 -7.93 -39.87 -0.13
N PRO A 218 -7.79 -39.34 -1.36
CA PRO A 218 -6.92 -38.19 -1.59
C PRO A 218 -7.56 -36.93 -0.98
N ASN A 219 -6.89 -36.37 0.03
CA ASN A 219 -7.22 -35.09 0.64
C ASN A 219 -7.02 -33.96 -0.38
N LYS A 220 -8.07 -33.53 -1.08
CA LYS A 220 -7.97 -32.53 -2.17
C LYS A 220 -8.47 -31.12 -1.82
N ASP A 221 -8.90 -30.88 -0.58
CA ASP A 221 -9.40 -29.56 -0.15
C ASP A 221 -8.57 -28.92 0.97
N TYR A 222 -7.44 -29.52 1.34
CA TYR A 222 -6.51 -28.92 2.29
C TYR A 222 -5.40 -28.17 1.56
N VAL A 223 -5.53 -26.85 1.46
CA VAL A 223 -4.39 -25.96 1.25
C VAL A 223 -4.11 -25.33 2.61
N ALA A 224 -3.07 -25.82 3.30
CA ALA A 224 -2.49 -25.09 4.42
C ALA A 224 -2.11 -23.68 3.94
N PRO A 225 -2.27 -22.62 4.75
CA PRO A 225 -1.68 -21.34 4.40
C PRO A 225 -0.17 -21.49 4.39
N THR A 226 0.41 -21.70 3.21
CA THR A 226 1.83 -21.48 2.98
C THR A 226 2.07 -20.00 3.23
N THR A 227 2.96 -19.69 4.18
CA THR A 227 3.58 -18.38 4.29
C THR A 227 4.26 -18.07 2.96
N ALA A 228 3.58 -17.34 2.08
CA ALA A 228 4.15 -16.93 0.81
C ALA A 228 5.21 -15.85 1.09
N PRO A 229 6.47 -16.05 0.66
CA PRO A 229 7.46 -14.99 0.62
C PRO A 229 7.02 -13.95 -0.43
N ILE A 230 7.20 -12.68 -0.07
CA ILE A 230 7.03 -11.54 -0.95
C ILE A 230 8.02 -11.74 -2.11
N THR A 231 7.53 -11.97 -3.33
CA THR A 231 8.35 -11.98 -4.54
C THR A 231 7.75 -11.02 -5.55
N GLU A 232 8.65 -10.26 -6.16
CA GLU A 232 8.44 -9.17 -7.10
C GLU A 232 7.64 -9.62 -8.33
N ASN A 233 6.68 -8.81 -8.75
CA ASN A 233 6.01 -8.99 -10.03
C ASN A 233 6.95 -8.55 -11.16
N LYS A 234 7.53 -9.52 -11.86
CA LYS A 234 8.13 -9.32 -13.18
C LYS A 234 7.06 -9.56 -14.24
N ALA A 235 6.68 -8.50 -14.96
CA ALA A 235 5.76 -8.58 -16.09
C ALA A 235 6.32 -9.49 -17.19
N THR A 236 5.51 -10.44 -17.66
CA THR A 236 5.81 -11.24 -18.85
C THR A 236 4.82 -10.89 -19.96
N THR A 237 5.41 -10.48 -21.07
CA THR A 237 4.86 -10.17 -22.39
C THR A 237 3.87 -11.24 -22.87
N THR A 238 2.69 -10.83 -23.35
CA THR A 238 1.82 -11.67 -24.17
C THR A 238 1.59 -11.01 -25.52
N THR A 239 1.89 -11.81 -26.55
CA THR A 239 1.92 -11.55 -27.99
C THR A 239 0.58 -11.17 -28.60
N ALA A 240 0.64 -10.28 -29.58
CA ALA A 240 -0.45 -9.84 -30.45
C ALA A 240 -0.97 -10.95 -31.39
N PRO A 241 -2.25 -10.90 -31.79
CA PRO A 241 -2.74 -11.61 -32.97
C PRO A 241 -2.58 -10.75 -34.23
N THR A 242 -2.00 -11.35 -35.25
CA THR A 242 -1.80 -10.83 -36.61
C THR A 242 -3.09 -10.92 -37.41
N THR A 243 -3.47 -9.87 -38.16
CA THR A 243 -4.23 -10.04 -39.42
C THR A 243 -3.86 -8.92 -40.40
N LYS A 244 -3.54 -9.34 -41.62
CA LYS A 244 -3.10 -8.55 -42.78
C LYS A 244 -4.29 -7.87 -43.47
N VAL A 245 -4.16 -6.59 -43.88
CA VAL A 245 -4.72 -6.08 -45.16
C VAL A 245 -3.86 -4.94 -45.73
N VAL A 246 -3.18 -5.26 -46.84
CA VAL A 246 -2.99 -4.53 -48.11
C VAL A 246 -2.71 -3.01 -48.14
N THR A 247 -1.52 -2.72 -48.66
CA THR A 247 -0.97 -1.51 -49.34
C THR A 247 -1.94 -0.58 -50.07
N LYS A 248 -1.67 0.73 -49.97
CA LYS A 248 -1.39 1.59 -51.13
C LYS A 248 -0.41 2.72 -50.76
N VAL A 249 0.62 2.81 -51.59
CA VAL A 249 1.64 3.86 -51.67
C VAL A 249 1.10 4.89 -52.65
N ASP A 250 1.24 6.17 -52.34
CA ASP A 250 1.37 7.23 -53.33
C ASP A 250 2.40 8.25 -52.82
N GLU A 251 3.38 8.53 -53.67
CA GLU A 251 4.55 9.38 -53.47
C GLU A 251 4.31 10.80 -54.04
N ILE A 252 4.77 11.83 -53.28
CA ILE A 252 5.58 13.02 -53.70
C ILE A 252 4.84 14.14 -54.52
N PRO A 253 5.19 15.47 -54.43
CA PRO A 253 6.47 16.09 -54.03
C PRO A 253 6.50 17.30 -53.05
N VAL A 254 7.70 17.42 -52.47
CA VAL A 254 8.55 18.59 -52.09
C VAL A 254 8.25 19.89 -52.85
N GLU A 255 8.37 21.07 -52.21
CA GLU A 255 9.23 22.24 -52.58
C GLU A 255 9.22 23.36 -51.49
N ASN A 256 10.42 23.66 -50.93
CA ASN A 256 11.05 24.97 -50.66
C ASN A 256 10.29 26.11 -49.93
N ALA A 257 10.86 27.02 -49.13
CA ALA A 257 12.16 27.31 -48.52
C ALA A 257 11.94 28.55 -47.62
N GLY A 258 12.78 28.82 -46.62
CA GLY A 258 12.72 30.11 -45.90
C GLY A 258 13.51 30.20 -44.59
N THR A 259 14.84 30.30 -44.71
CA THR A 259 15.80 30.76 -43.70
C THR A 259 15.57 32.23 -43.33
N VAL A 260 15.72 32.65 -42.05
CA VAL A 260 16.50 33.86 -41.64
C VAL A 260 16.99 33.74 -40.17
N GLU A 261 18.30 33.97 -40.03
CA GLU A 261 19.17 34.49 -38.93
C GLU A 261 18.49 35.30 -37.78
N GLY A 262 19.01 35.49 -36.57
CA GLY A 262 20.31 35.21 -35.94
C GLY A 262 20.48 36.00 -34.61
N THR A 263 21.54 35.65 -33.87
CA THR A 263 22.36 36.42 -32.90
C THR A 263 21.78 37.00 -31.60
N GLY A 264 22.51 36.77 -30.48
CA GLY A 264 22.47 37.63 -29.28
C GLY A 264 22.99 36.97 -27.99
N THR A 265 24.30 36.99 -27.77
CA THR A 265 24.97 36.75 -26.48
C THR A 265 24.83 37.94 -25.53
N GLU A 266 24.68 37.72 -24.23
CA GLU A 266 25.18 38.67 -23.20
C GLU A 266 25.49 37.94 -21.87
N GLU A 267 26.78 37.96 -21.50
CA GLU A 267 27.32 37.68 -20.17
C GLU A 267 27.15 38.93 -19.29
N ILE A 268 26.77 38.77 -18.02
CA ILE A 268 26.87 39.84 -17.01
C ILE A 268 27.69 39.31 -15.83
N LYS A 269 28.90 39.86 -15.69
CA LYS A 269 29.70 39.89 -14.45
C LYS A 269 29.07 40.88 -13.47
N VAL A 270 29.09 40.55 -12.19
CA VAL A 270 29.08 41.56 -11.12
C VAL A 270 30.22 41.24 -10.16
N GLU A 271 31.09 42.24 -10.01
CA GLU A 271 32.27 42.26 -9.16
C GLU A 271 31.91 42.46 -7.68
N ASP A 272 32.80 41.97 -6.82
CA ASP A 272 32.85 42.25 -5.39
C ASP A 272 32.99 43.76 -5.09
N MET A 273 32.31 44.23 -4.04
CA MET A 273 32.68 45.45 -3.31
C MET A 273 32.50 45.22 -1.81
N ASP A 274 33.64 45.24 -1.11
CA ASP A 274 33.96 45.49 0.31
C ASP A 274 33.02 45.00 1.43
#